data_AF-X1KE78-F1
#
_entry.id   AF-X1KE78-F1
#
_cell.length_a   1.000
_cell.length_b   1.000
_cell.length_c   1.000
_cell.angle_alpha   90.00
_cell.angle_beta   90.00
_cell.angle_gamma   90.00
#
_symmetry.space_group_name_H-M   'P 1'
#
loop_
_entity.id
_entity.type
_entity.pdbx_description
1 polymer ?
#
loop_
_entity_poly.entity_id
_entity_poly.type
_entity_poly.pdbx_seq_one_letter_code
_entity_poly.pdbx_strand_id
1 'polypeptide(L)'
;MNLSDKTIYTYMGILKPRLGNAYYCSAGQLSPLLNDPYYKTLGIGTKIFLGGGVGFIAWQGTQHNPNVLRSENGVPKRGGGTLAVIGDLKQMSPKWLVGTSMFGYGCTITVGVGIPVPILSEEILKYTAVSDKDILAPIVDYSEVYPQIKSDILGEVSYAQLKER
;
A
#
# COMPACT_ATOMS: atom_id res chain seq x y z
N MET A 1 7.05 12.78 -4.51
CA MET A 1 8.12 13.51 -5.25
C MET A 1 8.81 14.47 -4.28
N ASN A 2 9.79 15.26 -4.73
CA ASN A 2 10.52 16.20 -3.89
C ASN A 2 10.73 17.53 -4.64
N LEU A 3 10.06 18.60 -4.18
CA LEU A 3 10.15 19.95 -4.74
C LEU A 3 11.37 20.73 -4.24
N SER A 4 11.96 20.32 -3.12
CA SER A 4 13.10 21.02 -2.52
C SER A 4 14.42 20.82 -3.27
N ASP A 5 15.45 21.54 -2.84
CA ASP A 5 16.82 21.44 -3.34
C ASP A 5 17.68 20.36 -2.68
N LYS A 6 17.16 19.67 -1.65
CA LYS A 6 17.90 18.64 -0.91
C LYS A 6 17.39 17.25 -1.26
N THR A 7 18.29 16.27 -1.31
CA THR A 7 17.91 14.85 -1.45
C THR A 7 17.20 14.36 -0.18
N ILE A 8 16.09 13.66 -0.35
CA ILE A 8 15.33 13.06 0.75
C ILE A 8 15.48 11.53 0.69
N TYR A 9 15.84 10.93 1.81
CA TYR A 9 15.93 9.48 1.96
C TYR A 9 14.65 8.97 2.63
N THR A 10 13.95 8.05 1.96
CA THR A 10 12.68 7.50 2.44
C THR A 10 12.72 5.98 2.45
N TYR A 11 11.77 5.37 3.14
CA TYR A 11 11.51 3.92 3.07
C TYR A 11 11.06 3.45 1.67
N MET A 12 10.79 4.36 0.74
CA MET A 12 10.46 4.05 -0.66
C MET A 12 11.66 4.24 -1.61
N GLY A 13 12.80 4.74 -1.10
CA GLY A 13 13.99 5.07 -1.87
C GLY A 13 14.37 6.56 -1.81
N ILE A 14 15.34 6.94 -2.67
CA ILE A 14 15.96 8.27 -2.69
C ILE A 14 15.16 9.24 -3.58
N LEU A 15 14.50 10.23 -2.99
CA LEU A 15 13.85 11.29 -3.74
C LEU A 15 14.86 12.41 -4.06
N LYS A 16 15.23 12.50 -5.35
CA LYS A 16 16.10 13.53 -5.90
C LYS A 16 15.44 14.91 -5.82
N PRO A 17 16.22 15.97 -5.59
CA PRO A 17 15.71 17.34 -5.54
C PRO A 17 15.10 17.77 -6.88
N ARG A 18 14.30 18.84 -6.85
CA ARG A 18 13.69 19.49 -8.02
C ARG A 18 12.96 18.52 -8.96
N LEU A 19 12.10 17.67 -8.39
CA LEU A 19 11.28 16.69 -9.12
C LEU A 19 12.08 15.69 -9.97
N GLY A 20 13.34 15.42 -9.61
CA GLY A 20 14.21 14.53 -10.40
C GLY A 20 13.74 13.07 -10.48
N ASN A 21 12.81 12.64 -9.62
CA ASN A 21 12.13 11.35 -9.70
C ASN A 21 10.83 11.30 -8.85
N ALA A 22 10.06 10.23 -9.08
CA ALA A 22 8.92 9.84 -8.27
C ALA A 22 9.04 8.36 -7.86
N TYR A 23 8.60 8.07 -6.64
CA TYR A 23 8.32 6.72 -6.15
C TYR A 23 6.84 6.57 -5.85
N TYR A 24 6.34 5.36 -6.05
CA TYR A 24 5.01 4.94 -5.64
C TYR A 24 5.11 3.54 -5.04
N CYS A 25 4.17 3.16 -4.18
CA CYS A 25 4.15 1.86 -3.52
C CYS A 25 2.70 1.38 -3.38
N SER A 26 2.46 0.18 -3.89
CA SER A 26 1.35 -0.73 -3.62
C SER A 26 1.48 -1.89 -4.61
N ALA A 27 0.73 -2.98 -4.39
CA ALA A 27 0.60 -4.05 -5.38
C ALA A 27 -0.35 -3.69 -6.55
N GLY A 28 -0.89 -2.46 -6.58
CA GLY A 28 -1.86 -2.02 -7.60
C GLY A 28 -3.10 -2.89 -7.58
N GLN A 29 -3.55 -3.33 -8.75
CA GLN A 29 -4.69 -4.26 -8.90
C GLN A 29 -4.56 -5.58 -8.12
N LEU A 30 -3.36 -5.98 -7.68
CA LEU A 30 -3.16 -7.18 -6.86
C LEU A 30 -3.32 -6.93 -5.35
N SER A 31 -3.54 -5.69 -4.93
CA SER A 31 -3.65 -5.33 -3.50
C SER A 31 -4.96 -5.83 -2.90
N PRO A 32 -4.94 -6.70 -1.87
CA PRO A 32 -6.18 -7.22 -1.27
C PRO A 32 -7.09 -6.11 -0.72
N LEU A 33 -6.52 -5.05 -0.16
CA LEU A 33 -7.29 -3.93 0.40
C LEU A 33 -7.89 -3.01 -0.68
N LEU A 34 -7.34 -2.99 -1.90
CA LEU A 34 -7.97 -2.31 -3.03
C LEU A 34 -9.07 -3.17 -3.66
N ASN A 35 -8.95 -4.49 -3.55
CA ASN A 35 -9.94 -5.48 -4.00
C ASN A 35 -11.08 -5.70 -2.97
N ASP A 36 -10.92 -5.24 -1.73
CA ASP A 36 -11.97 -5.16 -0.71
C ASP A 36 -12.02 -3.73 -0.12
N PRO A 37 -12.43 -2.74 -0.93
CA PRO A 37 -12.27 -1.33 -0.58
C PRO A 37 -13.06 -0.93 0.67
N TYR A 38 -14.16 -1.63 0.96
CA TYR A 38 -15.04 -1.37 2.09
C TYR A 38 -14.87 -2.38 3.24
N TYR A 39 -13.81 -3.20 3.22
CA TYR A 39 -13.48 -4.17 4.27
C TYR A 39 -14.63 -5.15 4.58
N LYS A 40 -15.34 -5.61 3.54
CA LYS A 40 -16.49 -6.52 3.68
C LYS A 40 -16.07 -7.94 4.01
N THR A 41 -14.87 -8.33 3.61
CA THR A 41 -14.35 -9.69 3.71
C THR A 41 -13.08 -9.80 4.54
N LEU A 42 -12.31 -8.71 4.60
CA LEU A 42 -11.06 -8.62 5.35
C LEU A 42 -11.32 -8.04 6.73
N GLY A 43 -11.06 -8.82 7.77
CA GLY A 43 -11.27 -8.41 9.15
C GLY A 43 -10.41 -9.21 10.14
N ILE A 44 -10.57 -8.92 11.42
CA ILE A 44 -9.86 -9.63 12.49
C ILE A 44 -10.17 -11.12 12.41
N GLY A 45 -9.13 -11.95 12.52
CA GLY A 45 -9.24 -13.40 12.44
C GLY A 45 -9.21 -13.97 11.02
N THR A 46 -9.22 -13.15 9.97
CA THR A 46 -8.99 -13.63 8.60
C THR A 46 -7.62 -14.30 8.53
N LYS A 47 -7.61 -15.57 8.08
CA LYS A 47 -6.39 -16.35 7.87
C LYS A 47 -5.69 -15.89 6.60
N ILE A 48 -4.38 -15.65 6.69
CA ILE A 48 -3.57 -15.11 5.60
C ILE A 48 -2.30 -15.93 5.40
N PHE A 49 -1.70 -15.80 4.22
CA PHE A 49 -0.33 -16.19 3.97
C PHE A 49 0.60 -15.11 4.51
N LEU A 50 1.52 -15.48 5.41
CA LEU A 50 2.45 -14.56 6.04
C LEU A 50 3.84 -15.19 6.12
N GLY A 51 4.81 -14.64 5.39
CA GLY A 51 6.21 -15.07 5.44
C GLY A 51 6.45 -16.53 5.07
N GLY A 52 5.58 -17.16 4.29
CA GLY A 52 5.68 -18.59 3.97
C GLY A 52 4.86 -19.51 4.88
N GLY A 53 4.34 -18.99 5.99
CA GLY A 53 3.48 -19.70 6.93
C GLY A 53 2.05 -19.17 6.95
N VAL A 54 1.30 -19.63 7.95
CA VAL A 54 -0.05 -19.12 8.24
C VAL A 54 0.04 -17.96 9.22
N GLY A 55 -0.62 -16.86 8.87
CA GLY A 55 -0.84 -15.73 9.76
C GLY A 55 -2.32 -15.37 9.85
N PHE A 56 -2.60 -14.32 10.62
CA PHE A 56 -3.94 -13.78 10.82
C PHE A 56 -3.90 -12.25 10.82
N ILE A 57 -4.99 -11.64 10.38
CA ILE A 57 -5.25 -10.23 10.67
C ILE A 57 -5.58 -10.13 12.16
N ALA A 58 -4.75 -9.40 12.91
CA ALA A 58 -4.89 -9.22 14.34
C ALA A 58 -5.68 -7.95 14.69
N TRP A 59 -5.49 -6.89 13.91
CA TRP A 59 -6.07 -5.56 14.18
C TRP A 59 -5.93 -4.62 12.98
N GLN A 60 -6.34 -3.36 13.11
CA GLN A 60 -5.90 -2.31 12.17
C GLN A 60 -4.41 -1.96 12.35
N GLY A 61 -3.77 -1.59 11.25
CA GLY A 61 -2.39 -1.13 11.23
C GLY A 61 -2.25 0.34 11.64
N THR A 62 -1.02 0.85 11.60
CA THR A 62 -0.75 2.28 11.80
C THR A 62 -1.31 3.09 10.63
N GLN A 63 -1.72 4.34 10.89
CA GLN A 63 -2.31 5.22 9.88
C GLN A 63 -3.60 4.68 9.22
N HIS A 64 -4.27 3.69 9.85
CA HIS A 64 -5.52 3.16 9.33
C HIS A 64 -6.59 4.25 9.29
N ASN A 65 -7.10 4.54 8.10
CA ASN A 65 -8.19 5.49 7.91
C ASN A 65 -9.25 4.93 6.93
N PRO A 66 -10.42 4.47 7.42
CA PRO A 66 -11.47 3.93 6.56
C PRO A 66 -12.26 5.04 5.83
N ASN A 67 -12.25 6.27 6.37
CA ASN A 67 -13.04 7.41 5.95
C ASN A 67 -12.25 8.33 5.01
N VAL A 68 -11.83 7.78 3.88
CA VAL A 68 -11.07 8.52 2.85
C VAL A 68 -11.90 8.75 1.60
N LEU A 69 -11.46 9.71 0.80
CA LEU A 69 -11.99 9.94 -0.54
C LEU A 69 -11.84 8.68 -1.39
N ARG A 70 -12.93 8.32 -2.08
CA ARG A 70 -13.03 7.12 -2.93
C ARG A 70 -13.52 7.51 -4.32
N SER A 71 -13.11 6.76 -5.32
CA SER A 71 -13.68 6.83 -6.67
C SER A 71 -15.08 6.21 -6.72
N GLU A 72 -15.74 6.34 -7.87
CA GLU A 72 -17.10 5.78 -8.09
C GLU A 72 -17.16 4.26 -7.91
N ASN A 73 -16.06 3.55 -8.21
CA ASN A 73 -15.92 2.11 -7.97
C ASN A 73 -15.49 1.76 -6.53
N GLY A 74 -15.42 2.73 -5.63
CA GLY A 74 -15.14 2.56 -4.19
C GLY A 74 -13.66 2.52 -3.80
N VAL A 75 -12.74 2.48 -4.76
CA VAL A 75 -11.29 2.41 -4.51
C VAL A 75 -10.81 3.67 -3.78
N PRO A 76 -10.02 3.55 -2.70
CA PRO A 76 -9.41 4.69 -2.02
C PRO A 76 -8.54 5.53 -2.96
N LYS A 77 -8.75 6.84 -3.00
CA LYS A 77 -7.91 7.81 -3.73
C LYS A 77 -6.77 8.37 -2.87
N ARG A 78 -6.71 8.00 -1.59
CA ARG A 78 -5.69 8.40 -0.60
C ARG A 78 -5.31 7.19 0.24
N GLY A 79 -4.33 7.35 1.14
CA GLY A 79 -3.97 6.30 2.11
C GLY A 79 -5.19 5.91 2.95
N GLY A 80 -5.68 4.69 2.74
CA GLY A 80 -6.90 4.18 3.37
C GLY A 80 -6.61 3.25 4.54
N GLY A 81 -7.16 2.05 4.49
CA GLY A 81 -6.99 1.04 5.53
C GLY A 81 -5.58 0.44 5.51
N THR A 82 -5.10 0.13 6.71
CA THR A 82 -3.90 -0.68 6.95
C THR A 82 -4.24 -1.81 7.91
N LEU A 83 -3.47 -2.90 7.86
CA LEU A 83 -3.69 -4.10 8.67
C LEU A 83 -2.51 -4.34 9.61
N ALA A 84 -2.79 -4.74 10.84
CA ALA A 84 -1.84 -5.38 11.72
C ALA A 84 -2.03 -6.90 11.61
N VAL A 85 -0.93 -7.62 11.38
CA VAL A 85 -0.94 -9.06 11.16
C VAL A 85 -0.04 -9.77 12.16
N ILE A 86 -0.38 -11.01 12.50
CA ILE A 86 0.36 -11.86 13.44
C ILE A 86 0.53 -13.27 12.87
N GLY A 87 1.65 -13.92 13.15
CA GLY A 87 1.90 -15.30 12.75
C GLY A 87 3.10 -15.90 13.50
N ASP A 88 3.23 -17.23 13.46
CA ASP A 88 4.34 -17.94 14.07
C ASP A 88 5.57 -17.91 13.17
N LEU A 89 6.59 -17.16 13.60
CA LEU A 89 7.86 -17.02 12.89
C LEU A 89 8.56 -18.38 12.67
N LYS A 90 8.36 -19.37 13.56
CA LYS A 90 9.00 -20.69 13.44
C LYS A 90 8.51 -21.50 12.23
N GLN A 91 7.33 -21.16 11.70
CA GLN A 91 6.73 -21.79 10.52
C GLN A 91 7.02 -21.01 9.22
N MET A 92 7.67 -19.85 9.32
CA MET A 92 7.99 -19.00 8.18
C MET A 92 9.24 -19.50 7.44
N SER A 93 9.37 -19.09 6.18
CA SER A 93 10.46 -19.52 5.30
C SER A 93 11.34 -18.34 4.90
N PRO A 94 12.67 -18.51 4.87
CA PRO A 94 13.59 -17.47 4.38
C PRO A 94 13.39 -17.14 2.90
N LYS A 95 12.60 -17.93 2.15
CA LYS A 95 12.17 -17.57 0.79
C LYS A 95 11.24 -16.35 0.76
N TRP A 96 10.45 -16.15 1.82
CA TRP A 96 9.39 -15.14 1.88
C TRP A 96 9.60 -14.12 3.00
N LEU A 97 10.61 -14.34 3.86
CA LEU A 97 10.94 -13.45 4.96
C LEU A 97 12.45 -13.21 4.97
N VAL A 98 12.86 -12.02 4.53
CA VAL A 98 14.28 -11.69 4.31
C VAL A 98 14.60 -10.34 4.92
N GLY A 99 15.68 -10.26 5.71
CA GLY A 99 16.24 -8.99 6.15
C GLY A 99 16.86 -8.25 4.96
N THR A 100 16.48 -6.99 4.77
CA THR A 100 16.95 -6.16 3.67
C THR A 100 17.42 -4.80 4.19
N SER A 101 18.07 -4.00 3.35
CA SER A 101 18.47 -2.64 3.69
C SER A 101 18.01 -1.67 2.60
N MET A 102 17.54 -0.51 3.04
CA MET A 102 17.17 0.59 2.16
C MET A 102 18.21 1.69 2.32
N PHE A 103 18.87 2.03 1.22
CA PHE A 103 19.96 3.00 1.23
C PHE A 103 19.52 4.34 1.83
N GLY A 104 20.22 4.78 2.88
CA GLY A 104 19.94 6.02 3.60
C GLY A 104 18.73 5.98 4.55
N TYR A 105 17.96 4.89 4.57
CA TYR A 105 16.85 4.70 5.52
C TYR A 105 17.23 3.74 6.65
N GLY A 106 17.89 2.61 6.32
CA GLY A 106 18.41 1.66 7.29
C GLY A 106 18.01 0.21 7.02
N CYS A 107 18.13 -0.62 8.06
CA CYS A 107 17.71 -2.02 8.03
C CYS A 107 16.18 -2.13 7.99
N THR A 108 15.68 -3.09 7.22
CA THR A 108 14.26 -3.39 7.10
C THR A 108 14.06 -4.90 6.87
N ILE A 109 12.81 -5.32 6.72
CA ILE A 109 12.44 -6.70 6.46
C ILE A 109 11.45 -6.77 5.30
N THR A 110 11.72 -7.65 4.35
CA THR A 110 10.81 -7.97 3.25
C THR A 110 9.99 -9.18 3.66
N VAL A 111 8.67 -8.98 3.75
CA VAL A 111 7.71 -9.99 4.20
C VAL A 111 6.73 -10.28 3.06
N GLY A 112 6.64 -11.53 2.63
CA GLY A 112 5.61 -12.01 1.72
C GLY A 112 4.26 -12.06 2.43
N VAL A 113 3.26 -11.36 1.90
CA VAL A 113 1.90 -11.33 2.44
C VAL A 113 0.92 -11.65 1.33
N GLY A 114 -0.02 -12.55 1.61
CA GLY A 114 -1.11 -12.89 0.71
C GLY A 114 -2.40 -13.02 1.50
N ILE A 115 -3.46 -12.35 1.07
CA ILE A 115 -4.74 -12.32 1.78
C ILE A 115 -5.81 -12.82 0.82
N PRO A 116 -6.54 -13.89 1.17
CA PRO A 116 -7.63 -14.38 0.33
C PRO A 116 -8.82 -13.42 0.39
N VAL A 117 -9.42 -13.11 -0.76
CA VAL A 117 -10.69 -12.39 -0.86
C VAL A 117 -11.77 -13.40 -1.28
N PRO A 118 -12.62 -13.89 -0.35
CA PRO A 118 -13.68 -14.83 -0.68
C PRO A 118 -14.78 -14.14 -1.49
N ILE A 119 -15.12 -14.70 -2.66
CA ILE A 119 -16.20 -14.18 -3.51
C ILE A 119 -17.54 -14.68 -2.97
N LEU A 120 -18.17 -13.89 -2.10
CA LEU A 120 -19.44 -14.24 -1.45
C LEU A 120 -20.67 -13.62 -2.14
N SER A 121 -20.46 -12.67 -3.05
CA SER A 121 -21.51 -11.99 -3.80
C SER A 121 -20.98 -11.41 -5.11
N GLU A 122 -21.89 -11.08 -6.03
CA GLU A 122 -21.56 -10.34 -7.26
C GLU A 122 -20.94 -8.97 -6.95
N GLU A 123 -21.30 -8.36 -5.84
CA GLU A 123 -20.74 -7.09 -5.42
C GLU A 123 -19.25 -7.22 -5.06
N ILE A 124 -18.88 -8.25 -4.29
CA ILE A 124 -17.48 -8.53 -3.96
C ILE A 124 -16.69 -8.83 -5.24
N LEU A 125 -17.28 -9.61 -6.16
CA LEU A 125 -16.65 -9.89 -7.46
C LEU A 125 -16.37 -8.59 -8.27
N LYS A 126 -17.26 -7.60 -8.21
CA LYS A 126 -17.03 -6.30 -8.87
C LYS A 126 -15.86 -5.56 -8.24
N TYR A 127 -15.73 -5.58 -6.91
CA TYR A 127 -14.59 -4.95 -6.23
C TYR A 127 -13.26 -5.63 -6.57
N THR A 128 -13.25 -6.95 -6.78
CA THR A 128 -12.02 -7.68 -7.14
C THR A 128 -11.62 -7.53 -8.62
N ALA A 129 -12.46 -6.90 -9.44
CA ALA A 129 -12.19 -6.64 -10.86
C ALA A 129 -11.54 -5.27 -11.11
N VAL A 130 -11.04 -4.60 -10.07
CA VAL A 130 -10.33 -3.32 -10.18
C VAL A 130 -9.07 -3.49 -11.03
N SER A 131 -8.84 -2.56 -11.96
CA SER A 131 -7.64 -2.56 -12.79
C SER A 131 -6.76 -1.34 -12.48
N ASP A 132 -5.48 -1.40 -12.85
CA ASP A 132 -4.52 -0.33 -12.54
C ASP A 132 -4.92 1.06 -13.12
N LYS A 133 -5.74 1.11 -14.18
CA LYS A 133 -6.28 2.37 -14.73
C LYS A 133 -7.30 3.03 -13.80
N ASP A 134 -7.97 2.25 -12.96
CA ASP A 134 -9.04 2.71 -12.08
C ASP A 134 -8.51 3.07 -10.67
N ILE A 135 -7.23 2.80 -10.41
CA ILE A 135 -6.57 3.11 -9.13
C ILE A 135 -5.84 4.43 -9.27
N LEU A 136 -6.35 5.46 -8.62
CA LEU A 136 -5.76 6.80 -8.61
C LEU A 136 -4.87 7.00 -7.37
N ALA A 137 -3.61 7.40 -7.60
CA ALA A 137 -2.66 7.77 -6.57
C ALA A 137 -2.52 9.30 -6.49
N PRO A 138 -2.50 9.89 -5.28
CA PRO A 138 -2.20 11.31 -5.12
C PRO A 138 -0.72 11.57 -5.37
N ILE A 139 -0.43 12.66 -6.07
CA ILE A 139 0.93 13.18 -6.21
C ILE A 139 1.23 14.06 -5.01
N VAL A 140 2.07 13.56 -4.09
CA VAL A 140 2.44 14.24 -2.84
C VAL A 140 3.89 14.70 -2.89
N ASP A 141 4.14 15.92 -2.40
CA ASP A 141 5.48 16.41 -2.13
C ASP A 141 5.97 15.95 -0.74
N TYR A 142 7.12 15.29 -0.72
CA TYR A 142 7.72 14.79 0.51
C TYR A 142 8.60 15.82 1.22
N SER A 143 8.87 16.98 0.61
CA SER A 143 9.69 18.01 1.26
C SER A 143 8.93 18.87 2.28
N GLU A 144 7.71 19.27 1.95
CA GLU A 144 6.92 20.15 2.82
C GLU A 144 5.56 19.58 3.19
N VAL A 145 4.83 19.06 2.21
CA VAL A 145 3.43 18.63 2.37
C VAL A 145 3.33 17.40 3.29
N TYR A 146 4.11 16.35 3.00
CA TYR A 146 4.06 15.11 3.78
C TYR A 146 4.48 15.29 5.25
N PRO A 147 5.61 15.94 5.58
CA PRO A 147 6.03 16.10 6.99
C PRO A 147 5.10 16.97 7.83
N GLN A 148 4.40 17.91 7.19
CA GLN A 148 3.47 18.83 7.86
C GLN A 148 2.01 18.34 7.82
N ILE A 149 1.75 17.15 7.27
CA ILE A 149 0.41 16.56 7.16
C ILE A 149 -0.57 17.54 6.45
N LYS A 150 -0.08 18.25 5.44
CA LYS A 150 -0.93 19.12 4.62
C LYS A 150 -1.79 18.26 3.69
N SER A 151 -3.01 18.72 3.42
CA SER A 151 -3.93 18.05 2.50
C SER A 151 -3.62 18.30 1.02
N ASP A 152 -2.63 19.14 0.73
CA ASP A 152 -2.28 19.55 -0.63
C ASP A 152 -1.79 18.37 -1.46
N ILE A 153 -2.31 18.26 -2.67
CA ILE A 153 -1.81 17.33 -3.68
C ILE A 153 -1.52 18.11 -4.96
N LEU A 154 -0.48 17.71 -5.68
CA LEU A 154 -0.14 18.33 -6.97
C LEU A 154 -1.05 17.84 -8.11
N GLY A 155 -1.72 16.70 -7.90
CA GLY A 155 -2.58 16.05 -8.89
C GLY A 155 -2.83 14.59 -8.53
N GLU A 156 -3.47 13.88 -9.44
CA GLU A 156 -3.72 12.45 -9.35
C GLU A 156 -3.22 11.75 -10.61
N VAL A 157 -2.69 10.54 -10.45
CA VAL A 157 -2.17 9.71 -11.55
C VAL A 157 -2.64 8.28 -11.37
N SER A 158 -2.98 7.59 -12.45
CA SER A 158 -3.38 6.19 -12.38
C SER A 158 -2.18 5.25 -12.19
N TYR A 159 -2.40 4.08 -11.59
CA TYR A 159 -1.36 3.04 -11.51
C TYR A 159 -0.96 2.54 -12.90
N ALA A 160 -1.86 2.56 -13.89
CA ALA A 160 -1.52 2.21 -15.27
C ALA A 160 -0.42 3.15 -15.82
N GLN A 161 -0.62 4.47 -15.70
CA GLN A 161 0.38 5.47 -16.11
C GLN A 161 1.70 5.34 -15.33
N LEU A 162 1.66 4.90 -14.06
CA LEU A 162 2.87 4.68 -13.27
C LEU A 162 3.66 3.43 -13.67
N LYS A 163 3.00 2.46 -14.32
CA LYS A 163 3.61 1.21 -14.82
C LYS A 163 4.08 1.31 -16.26
N GLU A 164 3.51 2.23 -17.03
CA GLU A 164 4.01 2.63 -18.34
C GLU A 164 5.36 3.34 -18.19
N ARG A 165 6.44 2.56 -18.19
CA ARG A 165 7.83 3.01 -18.26
C ARG A 165 8.58 2.25 -19.33
#